data_AF-A0A7M2T8W8-F1
#
_entry.id   AF-A0A7M2T8W8-F1
#
_cell.length_a   1.000
_cell.length_b   1.000
_cell.length_c   1.000
_cell.angle_alpha   90.00
_cell.angle_beta   90.00
_cell.angle_gamma   90.00
#
_symmetry.space_group_name_H-M   'P 1'
#
loop_
_entity.id
_entity.type
_entity.pdbx_description
1 polymer ?
#
loop_
_entity_poly.entity_id
_entity_poly.type
_entity_poly.pdbx_seq_one_letter_code
_entity_poly.pdbx_strand_id
1 'polypeptide(L)'
;MTSALPQQPGPNDEPPAPGEDRRHVIRRRALTLLIIVLLIGIPAGYLVISANQSRASGKDKEEKYSARGLTVGWPSKVQRRLYQVPIPHPANKVAWYETNNWKTSRLYVQFQTTHAGLDAFLADVGVTRGDLTKGAITIGARDRHVTGWRFSGPGARPGAHFGLVHVQKNPKPTQDIVVNTGNPTYPMVYVVSRLTP
;
A
#
# COMPACT_ATOMS: atom_id res chain seq x y z
N MET A 1 -69.26 -23.76 -81.64
CA MET A 1 -68.72 -22.41 -81.39
C MET A 1 -68.79 -22.21 -79.88
N THR A 2 -67.78 -21.87 -79.09
CA THR A 2 -66.31 -21.78 -79.20
C THR A 2 -65.86 -21.52 -77.77
N SER A 3 -64.78 -22.18 -77.37
CA SER A 3 -64.15 -22.16 -76.04
C SER A 3 -63.50 -20.82 -75.71
N ALA A 4 -63.41 -20.45 -74.43
CA ALA A 4 -62.31 -19.63 -73.91
C ALA A 4 -62.26 -19.69 -72.36
N LEU A 5 -61.35 -20.50 -71.83
CA LEU A 5 -60.85 -20.39 -70.45
C LEU A 5 -59.63 -19.44 -70.45
N PRO A 6 -59.45 -18.58 -69.44
CA PRO A 6 -58.28 -17.70 -69.38
C PRO A 6 -57.01 -18.50 -69.05
N GLN A 7 -55.97 -18.32 -69.88
CA GLN A 7 -54.62 -18.86 -69.69
C GLN A 7 -53.89 -18.14 -68.55
N GLN A 8 -53.27 -18.90 -67.64
CA GLN A 8 -52.26 -18.38 -66.71
C GLN A 8 -50.94 -18.12 -67.46
N PRO A 9 -50.19 -17.05 -67.16
CA PRO A 9 -48.85 -16.83 -67.71
C PRO A 9 -47.86 -17.81 -67.08
N GLY A 10 -47.05 -18.48 -67.91
CA GLY A 10 -45.93 -19.30 -67.46
C GLY A 10 -44.81 -18.45 -66.84
N PRO A 11 -43.91 -19.07 -66.05
CA PRO A 11 -42.83 -18.35 -65.38
C PRO A 11 -41.81 -17.83 -66.42
N ASN A 12 -41.42 -16.58 -66.26
CA ASN A 12 -40.40 -15.91 -67.05
C ASN A 12 -39.05 -16.63 -66.93
N ASP A 13 -38.42 -16.93 -68.06
CA ASP A 13 -37.01 -17.32 -68.16
C ASP A 13 -36.12 -16.13 -67.79
N GLU A 14 -35.67 -16.06 -66.54
CA GLU A 14 -34.52 -15.23 -66.15
C GLU A 14 -33.22 -15.99 -66.42
N PRO A 15 -32.21 -15.38 -67.07
CA PRO A 15 -30.92 -16.01 -67.26
C PRO A 15 -30.19 -16.17 -65.91
N PRO A 16 -29.54 -17.31 -65.63
CA PRO A 16 -28.90 -17.55 -64.35
C PRO A 16 -27.70 -16.61 -64.17
N ALA A 17 -27.72 -15.83 -63.08
CA ALA A 17 -26.56 -15.06 -62.65
C ALA A 17 -25.36 -16.01 -62.43
N PRO A 18 -24.11 -15.61 -62.77
CA PRO A 18 -22.95 -16.45 -62.55
C PRO A 18 -22.81 -16.75 -61.05
N GLY A 19 -22.81 -18.02 -60.69
CA GLY A 19 -22.68 -18.46 -59.31
C GLY A 19 -21.40 -17.90 -58.69
N GLU A 20 -21.56 -17.13 -57.61
CA GLU A 20 -20.47 -16.58 -56.83
C GLU A 20 -19.50 -17.71 -56.42
N ASP A 21 -18.25 -17.59 -56.84
CA ASP A 21 -17.23 -18.61 -56.63
C ASP A 21 -17.10 -18.91 -55.13
N ARG A 22 -17.30 -20.17 -54.71
CA ARG A 22 -17.32 -20.57 -53.28
C ARG A 22 -16.06 -20.13 -52.53
N ARG A 23 -14.96 -19.91 -53.24
CA ARG A 23 -13.69 -19.42 -52.69
C ARG A 23 -13.76 -17.95 -52.23
N HIS A 24 -14.55 -17.11 -52.89
CA HIS A 24 -14.71 -15.69 -52.55
C HIS A 24 -15.54 -15.50 -51.27
N VAL A 25 -16.61 -16.27 -51.07
CA VAL A 25 -17.41 -16.20 -49.83
C VAL A 25 -16.63 -16.69 -48.60
N ILE A 26 -15.77 -17.70 -48.75
CA ILE A 26 -14.92 -18.19 -47.64
C ILE A 26 -13.84 -17.15 -47.30
N ARG A 27 -13.19 -16.55 -48.31
CA ARG A 27 -12.20 -15.48 -48.08
C ARG A 27 -12.79 -14.25 -47.43
N ARG A 28 -14.01 -13.84 -47.84
CA ARG A 28 -14.71 -12.70 -47.25
C ARG A 28 -15.06 -12.96 -45.78
N ARG A 29 -15.55 -14.17 -45.46
CA ARG A 29 -15.86 -14.58 -44.09
C ARG A 29 -14.60 -14.66 -43.20
N ALA A 30 -13.50 -15.18 -43.71
CA ALA A 30 -12.23 -15.23 -42.97
C ALA A 30 -11.68 -13.82 -42.69
N LEU A 31 -11.76 -12.90 -43.66
CA LEU A 31 -11.35 -11.52 -43.48
C LEU A 31 -12.23 -10.79 -42.45
N THR A 32 -13.55 -10.98 -42.50
CA THR A 32 -14.48 -10.41 -41.52
C THR A 32 -14.20 -10.92 -40.11
N LEU A 33 -13.96 -12.22 -39.95
CA LEU A 33 -13.60 -12.79 -38.65
C LEU A 33 -12.27 -12.24 -38.12
N LEU A 34 -11.26 -12.10 -38.98
CA LEU A 34 -9.97 -11.51 -38.60
C LEU A 34 -10.13 -10.05 -38.15
N ILE A 35 -10.94 -9.26 -38.86
CA ILE A 35 -11.24 -7.87 -38.52
C ILE A 35 -11.98 -7.78 -37.18
N ILE A 36 -12.96 -8.65 -36.93
CA ILE A 36 -13.70 -8.69 -35.65
C ILE A 36 -12.76 -9.01 -34.49
N VAL A 37 -11.88 -10.00 -34.65
CA VAL A 37 -10.88 -10.35 -33.63
C VAL A 37 -9.92 -9.17 -33.37
N LEU A 38 -9.52 -8.43 -34.41
CA LEU A 38 -8.64 -7.28 -34.27
C LEU A 38 -9.32 -6.09 -33.58
N LEU A 39 -10.57 -5.79 -33.95
CA LEU A 39 -11.37 -4.70 -33.39
C LEU A 39 -11.78 -4.93 -31.93
N ILE A 40 -12.00 -6.17 -31.50
CA ILE A 40 -12.35 -6.50 -30.11
C ILE A 40 -11.09 -6.80 -29.28
N GLY A 41 -10.13 -7.51 -29.86
CA GLY A 41 -8.91 -7.95 -29.18
C GLY A 41 -7.96 -6.81 -28.82
N ILE A 42 -7.83 -5.79 -29.68
CA ILE A 42 -6.94 -4.65 -29.40
C ILE A 42 -7.46 -3.78 -28.24
N PRO A 43 -8.74 -3.33 -28.20
CA PRO A 43 -9.26 -2.58 -27.05
C PRO A 43 -9.28 -3.41 -25.77
N ALA A 44 -9.67 -4.69 -25.85
CA ALA A 44 -9.67 -5.59 -24.69
C ALA A 44 -8.25 -5.83 -24.14
N GLY A 45 -7.25 -5.96 -25.02
CA GLY A 45 -5.84 -6.10 -24.61
C GLY A 45 -5.26 -4.83 -23.98
N TYR A 46 -5.63 -3.65 -24.48
CA TYR A 46 -5.15 -2.37 -23.93
C TYR A 46 -5.73 -2.08 -22.53
N LEU A 47 -6.97 -2.52 -22.26
CA LEU A 47 -7.59 -2.37 -20.93
C LEU A 47 -6.91 -3.23 -19.85
N VAL A 48 -6.25 -4.33 -20.21
CA VAL A 48 -5.58 -5.22 -19.23
C VAL A 48 -4.24 -4.64 -18.76
N ILE A 49 -3.58 -3.81 -19.58
CA ILE A 49 -2.23 -3.31 -19.28
C ILE A 49 -2.24 -2.00 -18.48
N SER A 50 -3.25 -1.15 -18.63
CA SER A 50 -3.27 0.18 -17.99
C SER A 50 -3.65 0.16 -16.50
N ALA A 51 -4.29 -0.91 -16.02
CA ALA A 51 -4.70 -1.04 -14.62
C ALA A 51 -3.58 -1.53 -13.68
N ASN A 52 -2.53 -2.18 -14.21
CA ASN A 52 -1.59 -2.92 -13.37
C ASN A 52 -0.32 -2.14 -12.99
N GLN A 53 0.01 -1.03 -13.65
CA GLN A 53 1.25 -0.29 -13.35
C GLN A 53 1.08 0.80 -12.28
N SER A 54 -0.13 1.36 -12.12
CA SER A 54 -0.38 2.44 -11.14
C SER A 54 -0.82 1.91 -9.76
N ARG A 55 -1.37 0.70 -9.67
CA ARG A 55 -1.83 0.11 -8.40
C ARG A 55 -0.80 -0.81 -7.72
N ALA A 56 0.10 -1.44 -8.47
CA ALA A 56 1.12 -2.33 -7.90
C ALA A 56 2.21 -1.57 -7.12
N SER A 57 2.61 -0.38 -7.59
CA SER A 57 3.65 0.40 -6.89
C SER A 57 3.20 1.00 -5.55
N GLY A 58 1.88 1.18 -5.37
CA GLY A 58 1.25 1.53 -4.09
C GLY A 58 1.10 0.29 -3.19
N LYS A 59 0.59 -0.82 -3.73
CA LYS A 59 0.41 -2.07 -3.00
C LYS A 59 1.71 -2.68 -2.50
N ASP A 60 2.81 -2.64 -3.26
CA ASP A 60 4.10 -3.19 -2.78
C ASP A 60 4.73 -2.35 -1.67
N LYS A 61 4.38 -1.06 -1.60
CA LYS A 61 4.76 -0.19 -0.48
C LYS A 61 3.83 -0.43 0.70
N GLU A 62 2.53 -0.48 0.48
CA GLU A 62 1.54 -0.78 1.52
C GLU A 62 1.78 -2.17 2.13
N GLU A 63 1.96 -3.24 1.35
CA GLU A 63 2.24 -4.60 1.84
C GLU A 63 3.56 -4.72 2.60
N LYS A 64 4.60 -3.95 2.24
CA LYS A 64 5.84 -3.88 3.03
C LYS A 64 5.66 -3.17 4.38
N TYR A 65 4.61 -2.37 4.55
CA TYR A 65 4.35 -1.59 5.77
C TYR A 65 3.08 -2.01 6.53
N SER A 66 2.21 -2.83 5.95
CA SER A 66 1.02 -3.43 6.58
C SER A 66 1.32 -4.67 7.41
N ALA A 67 2.60 -4.95 7.68
CA ALA A 67 3.00 -6.07 8.52
C ALA A 67 2.56 -5.81 9.98
N ARG A 68 1.38 -6.33 10.33
CA ARG A 68 0.83 -6.57 11.68
C ARG A 68 0.15 -5.41 12.45
N GLY A 69 -0.16 -4.28 11.80
CA GLY A 69 -1.12 -3.30 12.38
C GLY A 69 -0.69 -1.85 12.37
N LEU A 70 0.51 -1.52 11.89
CA LEU A 70 0.91 -0.12 11.70
C LEU A 70 0.23 0.48 10.47
N THR A 71 -0.42 1.62 10.67
CA THR A 71 -0.97 2.49 9.64
C THR A 71 0.13 3.43 9.14
N VAL A 72 0.37 3.45 7.83
CA VAL A 72 1.32 4.38 7.20
C VAL A 72 0.81 5.81 7.30
N GLY A 73 1.72 6.73 7.59
CA GLY A 73 1.42 8.15 7.69
C GLY A 73 1.54 8.68 9.11
N TRP A 74 1.01 9.87 9.33
CA TRP A 74 1.15 10.56 10.60
C TRP A 74 -0.02 10.23 11.54
N PRO A 75 0.24 9.91 12.82
CA PRO A 75 -0.81 9.95 13.82
C PRO A 75 -1.38 11.37 13.90
N SER A 76 -2.65 11.47 14.29
CA SER A 76 -3.34 12.76 14.43
C SER A 76 -2.62 13.67 15.43
N LYS A 77 -2.80 14.98 15.29
CA LYS A 77 -2.24 15.96 16.24
C LYS A 77 -2.71 15.67 17.68
N VAL A 78 -3.95 15.21 17.84
CA VAL A 78 -4.52 14.85 19.15
C VAL A 78 -3.79 13.64 19.74
N GLN A 79 -3.61 12.55 18.99
CA GLN A 79 -2.85 11.39 19.45
C GLN A 79 -1.43 11.77 19.84
N ARG A 80 -0.71 12.50 18.97
CA ARG A 80 0.66 12.94 19.26
C ARG A 80 0.75 13.77 20.54
N ARG A 81 -0.22 14.65 20.80
CA ARG A 81 -0.27 15.47 22.01
C ARG A 81 -0.60 14.64 23.25
N LEU A 82 -1.59 13.75 23.16
CA LEU A 82 -2.03 12.89 24.27
C LEU A 82 -0.92 11.94 24.72
N TYR A 83 -0.25 11.30 23.76
CA TYR A 83 0.83 10.34 23.99
C TYR A 83 2.21 11.00 24.06
N GLN A 84 2.28 12.33 23.93
CA GLN A 84 3.52 13.11 23.96
C GLN A 84 4.59 12.60 22.99
N VAL A 85 4.21 12.24 21.76
CA VAL A 85 5.14 11.78 20.71
C VAL A 85 5.32 12.88 19.64
N PRO A 86 6.25 13.83 19.86
CA PRO A 86 6.52 14.92 18.94
C PRO A 86 7.36 14.43 17.75
N ILE A 87 6.71 13.97 16.68
CA ILE A 87 7.43 13.60 15.46
C ILE A 87 8.01 14.87 14.79
N PRO A 88 9.34 14.97 14.61
CA PRO A 88 10.02 16.16 14.10
C PRO A 88 9.78 16.35 12.59
N HIS A 89 10.07 17.55 12.07
CA HIS A 89 10.10 17.81 10.63
C HIS A 89 11.54 18.08 10.17
N PRO A 90 12.02 17.49 9.06
CA PRO A 90 11.33 16.48 8.24
C PRO A 90 11.39 15.08 8.86
N ALA A 91 10.32 14.30 8.69
CA ALA A 91 10.31 12.88 9.03
C ALA A 91 9.68 12.05 7.90
N ASN A 92 10.28 10.88 7.65
CA ASN A 92 9.93 9.93 6.61
C ASN A 92 9.58 8.57 7.23
N LYS A 93 9.02 7.65 6.43
CA LYS A 93 8.66 6.28 6.88
C LYS A 93 7.85 6.27 8.18
N VAL A 94 7.01 7.28 8.36
CA VAL A 94 6.16 7.41 9.53
C VAL A 94 5.08 6.35 9.45
N ALA A 95 4.93 5.59 10.52
CA ALA A 95 3.83 4.66 10.69
C ALA A 95 3.45 4.56 12.16
N TRP A 96 2.18 4.31 12.45
CA TRP A 96 1.68 4.32 13.81
C TRP A 96 0.55 3.31 14.01
N TYR A 97 0.33 2.91 15.26
CA TYR A 97 -0.82 2.10 15.66
C TYR A 97 -1.24 2.53 17.05
N GLU A 98 -2.55 2.50 17.34
CA GLU A 98 -3.05 2.79 18.67
C GLU A 98 -3.84 1.59 19.18
N THR A 99 -3.57 1.20 20.42
CA THR A 99 -4.42 0.24 21.15
C THR A 99 -4.99 0.94 22.36
N ASN A 100 -6.31 0.88 22.53
CA ASN A 100 -6.99 1.48 23.66
C ASN A 100 -7.80 0.40 24.40
N ASN A 101 -7.65 0.33 25.72
CA ASN A 101 -8.60 -0.33 26.60
C ASN A 101 -8.81 0.54 27.85
N TRP A 102 -9.86 0.22 28.62
CA TRP A 102 -10.28 0.98 29.80
C TRP A 102 -9.20 1.18 30.88
N LYS A 103 -8.16 0.32 30.95
CA LYS A 103 -7.05 0.44 31.91
C LYS A 103 -5.83 1.15 31.35
N THR A 104 -5.59 1.06 30.05
CA THR A 104 -4.34 1.49 29.46
C THR A 104 -4.50 1.72 27.97
N SER A 105 -4.05 2.89 27.53
CA SER A 105 -3.95 3.22 26.11
C SER A 105 -2.48 3.27 25.70
N ARG A 106 -2.16 2.81 24.49
CA ARG A 106 -0.80 2.81 23.94
C ARG A 106 -0.81 3.33 22.51
N LEU A 107 0.18 4.17 22.20
CA LEU A 107 0.50 4.58 20.85
C LEU A 107 1.88 4.04 20.48
N TYR A 108 1.92 3.27 19.40
CA TYR A 108 3.14 2.81 18.75
C TYR A 108 3.42 3.74 17.59
N VAL A 109 4.65 4.27 17.51
CA VAL A 109 5.07 5.14 16.42
C VAL A 109 6.46 4.73 15.95
N GLN A 110 6.65 4.70 14.65
CA GLN A 110 7.97 4.67 14.04
C GLN A 110 8.13 5.84 13.08
N PHE A 111 9.34 6.37 12.97
CA PHE A 111 9.68 7.35 11.95
C PHE A 111 11.18 7.36 11.69
N GLN A 112 11.56 7.82 10.51
CA GLN A 112 12.93 8.09 10.12
C GLN A 112 13.13 9.60 10.08
N THR A 113 14.20 10.11 10.67
CA THR A 113 14.47 11.56 10.77
C THR A 113 15.94 11.86 10.49
N THR A 114 16.31 13.12 10.32
CA THR A 114 17.71 13.58 10.35
C THR A 114 18.26 13.56 11.76
N HIS A 115 19.58 13.72 11.91
CA HIS A 115 20.22 13.92 13.20
C HIS A 115 19.62 15.11 13.98
N ALA A 116 19.48 16.27 13.34
CA ALA A 116 18.86 17.43 13.97
C ALA A 116 17.41 17.15 14.41
N GLY A 117 16.64 16.42 13.61
CA GLY A 117 15.28 16.03 14.00
C GLY A 117 15.26 15.00 15.14
N LEU A 118 16.24 14.10 15.22
CA LEU A 118 16.40 13.21 16.38
C LEU A 118 16.67 14.03 17.65
N ASP A 119 17.54 15.04 17.58
CA ASP A 119 17.84 15.92 18.71
C ASP A 119 16.59 16.71 19.13
N ALA A 120 15.83 17.25 18.18
CA ALA A 120 14.56 17.92 18.44
C ALA A 120 13.53 16.99 19.09
N PHE A 121 13.37 15.77 18.58
CA PHE A 121 12.46 14.78 19.17
C PHE A 121 12.81 14.46 20.62
N LEU A 122 14.09 14.18 20.90
CA LEU A 122 14.55 13.86 22.24
C LEU A 122 14.37 15.06 23.17
N ALA A 123 14.74 16.27 22.71
CA ALA A 123 14.59 17.50 23.49
C ALA A 123 13.12 17.80 23.83
N ASP A 124 12.20 17.61 22.89
CA ASP A 124 10.76 17.81 23.12
C ASP A 124 10.18 16.78 24.11
N VAL A 125 10.77 15.60 24.18
CA VAL A 125 10.48 14.57 25.21
C VAL A 125 11.18 14.87 26.55
N GLY A 126 12.14 15.80 26.56
CA GLY A 126 12.89 16.21 27.76
C GLY A 126 14.13 15.38 28.04
N VAL A 127 14.71 14.76 27.01
CA VAL A 127 15.90 13.89 27.10
C VAL A 127 16.90 14.24 25.99
N THR A 128 18.09 13.63 26.02
CA THR A 128 19.16 13.87 25.05
C THR A 128 19.70 12.55 24.50
N ARG A 129 20.57 12.63 23.48
CA ARG A 129 21.25 11.43 22.98
C ARG A 129 22.14 10.76 24.03
N GLY A 130 22.65 11.52 25.01
CA GLY A 130 23.51 11.00 26.08
C GLY A 130 22.75 10.07 27.03
N ASP A 131 21.43 10.22 27.11
CA ASP A 131 20.57 9.37 27.95
C ASP A 131 20.26 8.02 27.28
N LEU A 132 20.55 7.87 25.99
CA LEU A 132 20.33 6.64 25.26
C LEU A 132 21.42 5.60 25.57
N THR A 133 21.02 4.41 26.01
CA THR A 133 21.94 3.32 26.31
C THR A 133 22.20 2.47 25.07
N LYS A 134 23.46 2.34 24.65
CA LYS A 134 23.86 1.49 23.51
C LYS A 134 23.52 0.02 23.78
N GLY A 135 22.92 -0.63 22.80
CA GLY A 135 22.51 -2.04 22.87
C GLY A 135 21.18 -2.28 23.61
N ALA A 136 20.61 -1.27 24.26
CA ALA A 136 19.34 -1.42 24.97
C ALA A 136 18.16 -1.49 24.00
N ILE A 137 17.35 -2.54 24.12
CA ILE A 137 16.06 -2.69 23.44
C ILE A 137 14.96 -2.55 24.50
N THR A 138 14.51 -1.32 24.71
CA THR A 138 13.53 -1.00 25.77
C THR A 138 12.11 -1.40 25.41
N ILE A 139 11.80 -1.54 24.12
CA ILE A 139 10.50 -2.00 23.64
C ILE A 139 10.35 -3.51 23.88
N GLY A 140 9.40 -3.87 24.74
CA GLY A 140 9.17 -5.23 25.22
C GLY A 140 8.67 -6.21 24.15
N ALA A 141 8.74 -7.51 24.45
CA ALA A 141 8.36 -8.57 23.51
C ALA A 141 6.91 -8.48 23.04
N ARG A 142 5.98 -8.11 23.94
CA ARG A 142 4.57 -7.89 23.61
C ARG A 142 4.40 -6.81 22.55
N ASP A 143 5.04 -5.65 22.76
CA ASP A 143 4.91 -4.51 21.86
C ASP A 143 5.53 -4.81 20.49
N ARG A 144 6.67 -5.51 20.47
CA ARG A 144 7.28 -6.02 19.23
C ARG A 144 6.40 -7.01 18.49
N HIS A 145 5.63 -7.83 19.21
CA HIS A 145 4.69 -8.75 18.60
C HIS A 145 3.54 -7.98 17.92
N VAL A 146 2.99 -6.99 18.61
CA VAL A 146 1.93 -6.11 18.09
C VAL A 146 2.38 -5.33 16.86
N THR A 147 3.56 -4.72 16.89
CA THR A 147 4.05 -3.87 15.79
C THR A 147 4.76 -4.64 14.68
N GLY A 148 5.19 -5.88 14.97
CA GLY A 148 6.07 -6.64 14.09
C GLY A 148 7.53 -6.16 14.08
N TRP A 149 7.92 -5.21 14.92
CA TRP A 149 9.30 -4.71 14.97
C TRP A 149 10.30 -5.78 15.36
N ARG A 150 11.41 -5.85 14.61
CA ARG A 150 12.54 -6.75 14.87
C ARG A 150 13.82 -5.92 15.05
N PHE A 151 14.54 -6.17 16.13
CA PHE A 151 15.80 -5.51 16.48
C PHE A 151 17.01 -6.46 16.46
N SER A 152 16.78 -7.72 16.10
CA SER A 152 17.84 -8.72 15.89
C SER A 152 17.35 -9.82 14.94
N GLY A 153 18.30 -10.54 14.33
CA GLY A 153 18.02 -11.66 13.43
C GLY A 153 17.47 -11.24 12.06
N PRO A 154 17.01 -12.21 11.25
CA PRO A 154 16.51 -11.96 9.91
C PRO A 154 15.39 -10.91 9.88
N GLY A 155 15.45 -9.95 8.96
CA GLY A 155 14.44 -8.90 8.82
C GLY A 155 14.51 -7.77 9.87
N ALA A 156 15.44 -7.82 10.83
CA ALA A 156 15.79 -6.65 11.62
C ALA A 156 16.63 -5.67 10.79
N ARG A 157 16.53 -4.37 11.10
CA ARG A 157 17.41 -3.38 10.47
C ARG A 157 18.85 -3.58 10.97
N PRO A 158 19.86 -3.49 10.10
CA PRO A 158 21.25 -3.56 10.53
C PRO A 158 21.65 -2.33 11.37
N GLY A 159 22.79 -2.42 12.04
CA GLY A 159 23.40 -1.32 12.77
C GLY A 159 23.11 -1.31 14.27
N ALA A 160 23.63 -0.30 14.95
CA ALA A 160 23.52 -0.17 16.39
C ALA A 160 22.13 0.33 16.81
N HIS A 161 21.63 -0.23 17.90
CA HIS A 161 20.43 0.20 18.59
C HIS A 161 20.80 0.91 19.89
N PHE A 162 20.03 1.92 20.24
CA PHE A 162 20.15 2.65 21.49
C PHE A 162 18.76 2.80 22.10
N GLY A 163 18.62 2.56 23.40
CA GLY A 163 17.33 2.52 24.07
C GLY A 163 17.25 3.42 25.29
N LEU A 164 16.05 3.90 25.56
CA LEU A 164 15.71 4.66 26.76
C LEU A 164 14.27 4.34 27.18
N VAL A 165 14.04 4.25 28.49
CA VAL A 165 12.71 4.25 29.09
C VAL A 165 12.54 5.60 29.78
N HIS A 166 11.69 6.47 29.22
CA HIS A 166 11.35 7.76 29.81
C HIS A 166 10.11 7.60 30.70
N VAL A 167 10.34 7.45 32.00
CA VAL A 167 9.28 7.29 33.00
C VAL A 167 8.79 8.66 33.45
N GLN A 168 7.47 8.85 33.43
CA GLN A 168 6.80 10.04 33.94
C GLN A 168 5.76 9.67 34.98
N LYS A 169 5.46 10.62 35.89
CA LYS A 169 4.39 10.45 36.87
C LYS A 169 3.02 10.50 36.18
N ASN A 170 2.11 9.61 36.58
CA ASN A 170 0.72 9.64 36.13
C ASN A 170 0.11 11.05 36.34
N PRO A 171 -0.70 11.55 35.39
CA PRO A 171 -1.24 10.85 34.22
C PRO A 171 -0.35 10.98 32.96
N LYS A 172 0.90 11.44 33.04
CA LYS A 172 1.75 11.55 31.85
C LYS A 172 2.19 10.16 31.35
N PRO A 173 2.34 9.97 30.04
CA PRO A 173 2.69 8.66 29.49
C PRO A 173 4.13 8.27 29.77
N THR A 174 4.37 6.98 29.99
CA THR A 174 5.73 6.40 29.94
C THR A 174 6.09 6.07 28.51
N GLN A 175 7.33 6.33 28.09
CA GLN A 175 7.76 6.14 26.70
C GLN A 175 8.97 5.21 26.62
N ASP A 176 8.82 4.11 25.89
CA ASP A 176 9.91 3.23 25.54
C ASP A 176 10.42 3.61 24.14
N ILE A 177 11.64 4.13 24.08
CA ILE A 177 12.26 4.67 22.87
C ILE A 177 13.41 3.76 22.45
N VAL A 178 13.43 3.34 21.19
CA VAL A 178 14.59 2.71 20.55
C VAL A 178 14.97 3.50 19.31
N VAL A 179 16.26 3.84 19.20
CA VAL A 179 16.86 4.50 18.05
C VAL A 179 17.80 3.53 17.36
N ASN A 180 17.63 3.31 16.06
CA ASN A 180 18.58 2.59 15.23
C ASN A 180 19.38 3.60 14.38
N THR A 181 20.70 3.55 14.49
CA THR A 181 21.63 4.42 13.75
C THR A 181 22.35 3.67 12.62
N GLY A 182 21.77 2.58 12.12
CA GLY A 182 22.36 1.80 11.03
C GLY A 182 22.42 2.56 9.71
N ASN A 183 21.52 3.54 9.51
CA ASN A 183 21.69 4.56 8.49
C ASN A 183 22.42 5.77 9.11
N PRO A 184 23.61 6.15 8.62
CA PRO A 184 24.42 7.21 9.21
C PRO A 184 23.89 8.62 8.96
N THR A 185 22.88 8.78 8.10
CA THR A 185 22.27 10.09 7.80
C THR A 185 20.89 10.23 8.43
N TYR A 186 20.15 9.11 8.46
CA TYR A 186 18.74 9.10 8.79
C TYR A 186 18.41 8.01 9.84
N PRO A 187 18.63 8.28 11.14
CA PRO A 187 18.25 7.36 12.20
C PRO A 187 16.77 7.00 12.14
N MET A 188 16.46 5.74 12.48
CA MET A 188 15.09 5.25 12.63
C MET A 188 14.74 5.23 14.12
N VAL A 189 13.63 5.88 14.48
CA VAL A 189 13.12 5.96 15.85
C VAL A 189 11.87 5.10 15.96
N TYR A 190 11.77 4.38 17.07
CA TYR A 190 10.63 3.56 17.46
C TYR A 190 10.22 4.00 18.86
N VAL A 191 8.92 4.24 19.06
CA VAL A 191 8.37 4.74 20.32
C VAL A 191 7.14 3.92 20.68
N VAL A 192 7.09 3.45 21.93
CA VAL A 192 5.85 2.98 22.56
C VAL A 192 5.52 3.95 23.67
N SER A 193 4.43 4.70 23.52
CA SER A 193 3.94 5.61 24.54
C SER A 193 2.74 5.00 25.23
N ARG A 194 2.84 4.77 26.54
CA ARG A 194 1.83 4.12 27.37
C ARG A 194 1.21 5.13 28.32
N LEU A 195 -0.10 5.33 28.17
CA LEU A 195 -0.92 6.17 29.02
C LEU A 195 -1.77 5.29 29.95
N THR A 196 -1.68 5.56 31.25
CA THR A 196 -2.56 4.98 32.27
C THR A 196 -3.41 6.13 32.83
N PRO A 197 -4.73 6.14 32.57
CA PRO A 197 -5.63 7.19 33.03
C PRO A 197 -5.71 7.26 34.56
#